data_AF-A0A6A5W7G5-F1
#
_entry.id   AF-A0A6A5W7G5-F1
#
_cell.length_a   1.000
_cell.length_b   1.000
_cell.length_c   1.000
_cell.angle_alpha   90.00
_cell.angle_beta   90.00
_cell.angle_gamma   90.00
#
_symmetry.space_group_name_H-M   'P 1'
#
loop_
_entity.id
_entity.type
_entity.pdbx_description
1 polymer ?
#
loop_
_entity_poly.entity_id
_entity_poly.type
_entity_poly.pdbx_seq_one_letter_code
_entity_poly.pdbx_strand_id
1 'polypeptide(L)'
;MLLPRIIAPVRVSIKQISALSAPSSRVLDAVRAANGTITTPTLSFLRHASHQSQGRANGAKDGPGKRLGAKKTGGEYVIPGNIIFRQRGTAWFPGENCAFGRDHCVYAMQPGYVRYYRDPLKHPNRQYIGVCLQKDDKLPYPPNAIRRRRLGMELVKREPEAPAPVALAVGADEGGEGTPKSSTTKLLTMGRGYAYREANWQIGRAAERAGVSVLPFVPGDRFLAWRKSNARKALNVEKKKLRNAQKSTKPKAKKR
;
A
#
# COMPACT_ATOMS: atom_id res chain seq x y z
N MET A 1 4.52 30.63 -39.89
CA MET A 1 3.81 31.91 -40.04
C MET A 1 2.43 31.80 -39.43
N LEU A 2 1.92 32.90 -38.86
CA LEU A 2 0.60 33.15 -38.26
C LEU A 2 0.56 33.20 -36.71
N LEU A 3 0.65 34.44 -36.22
CA LEU A 3 0.41 34.90 -34.85
C LEU A 3 -1.11 34.93 -34.54
N PRO A 4 -1.54 34.74 -33.28
CA PRO A 4 -2.93 34.90 -32.89
C PRO A 4 -3.34 36.38 -32.79
N ARG A 5 -4.53 36.67 -33.34
CA ARG A 5 -5.15 37.99 -33.46
C ARG A 5 -5.60 38.53 -32.10
N ILE A 6 -5.30 39.81 -31.89
CA ILE A 6 -5.73 40.66 -30.76
C ILE A 6 -7.24 40.94 -30.90
N ILE A 7 -8.01 40.71 -29.83
CA ILE A 7 -9.43 41.04 -29.73
C ILE A 7 -9.58 42.54 -29.43
N ALA A 8 -10.47 43.23 -30.14
CA ALA A 8 -10.72 44.67 -30.05
C ALA A 8 -11.46 45.09 -28.75
N PRO A 9 -11.29 46.33 -28.27
CA PRO A 9 -11.99 46.83 -27.09
C PRO A 9 -13.43 47.27 -27.40
N VAL A 10 -14.37 46.87 -26.54
CA VAL A 10 -15.79 47.26 -26.57
C VAL A 10 -15.95 48.71 -26.10
N ARG A 11 -16.59 49.55 -26.94
CA ARG A 11 -17.03 50.91 -26.57
C ARG A 11 -18.25 50.83 -25.65
N VAL A 12 -18.18 51.49 -24.49
CA VAL A 12 -19.37 51.73 -23.65
C VAL A 12 -19.98 53.07 -24.05
N SER A 13 -21.28 53.04 -24.34
CA SER A 13 -22.10 54.17 -24.78
C SER A 13 -22.60 54.98 -23.58
N ILE A 14 -22.57 56.30 -23.72
CA ILE A 14 -23.07 57.31 -22.76
C ILE A 14 -24.61 57.35 -22.85
N LYS A 15 -25.29 57.29 -21.71
CA LYS A 15 -26.68 57.76 -21.60
C LYS A 15 -26.77 58.86 -20.54
N GLN A 16 -27.17 60.04 -20.99
CA GLN A 16 -27.67 61.13 -20.15
C GLN A 16 -29.05 60.74 -19.60
N ILE A 17 -29.30 61.07 -18.33
CA ILE A 17 -30.66 61.14 -17.80
C ILE A 17 -30.87 62.54 -17.23
N SER A 18 -31.95 63.13 -17.72
CA SER A 18 -32.48 64.46 -17.53
C SER A 18 -33.18 64.66 -16.18
N ALA A 19 -33.03 65.89 -15.68
CA ALA A 19 -34.01 66.73 -14.98
C ALA A 19 -34.99 66.11 -13.96
N LEU A 20 -34.88 66.56 -12.71
CA LEU A 20 -36.02 66.79 -11.82
C LEU A 20 -35.85 68.13 -11.09
N SER A 21 -36.96 68.87 -11.07
CA SER A 21 -37.11 70.25 -10.60
C SER A 21 -37.78 70.28 -9.22
N ALA A 22 -37.13 71.00 -8.30
CA ALA A 22 -37.66 71.78 -7.16
C ALA A 22 -38.35 71.06 -5.97
N PRO A 23 -38.57 71.74 -4.83
CA PRO A 23 -37.80 72.80 -4.15
C PRO A 23 -37.54 72.46 -2.66
N SER A 24 -36.52 73.06 -2.01
CA SER A 24 -36.59 73.52 -0.60
C SER A 24 -35.21 73.84 0.02
N SER A 25 -35.09 75.08 0.50
CA SER A 25 -34.32 75.46 1.70
C SER A 25 -32.80 75.28 1.76
N ARG A 26 -32.04 75.46 0.66
CA ARG A 26 -30.56 75.50 0.72
C ARG A 26 -29.91 76.58 -0.16
N VAL A 27 -30.56 77.73 -0.31
CA VAL A 27 -30.02 78.91 -1.04
C VAL A 27 -28.70 79.42 -0.42
N LEU A 28 -28.43 79.11 0.85
CA LEU A 28 -27.20 79.50 1.54
C LEU A 28 -26.02 78.54 1.34
N ASP A 29 -26.24 77.32 0.82
CA ASP A 29 -25.14 76.42 0.44
C ASP A 29 -24.57 76.77 -0.96
N ALA A 30 -25.38 77.39 -1.83
CA ALA A 30 -24.97 77.85 -3.16
C ALA A 30 -24.01 79.05 -3.12
N VAL A 31 -24.08 79.88 -2.07
CA VAL A 31 -23.18 81.04 -1.87
C VAL A 31 -21.85 80.61 -1.22
N ARG A 32 -21.83 79.54 -0.43
CA ARG A 32 -20.60 78.93 0.10
C ARG A 32 -19.77 78.23 -0.98
N ALA A 33 -20.39 77.86 -2.10
CA ALA A 33 -19.70 77.34 -3.29
C ALA A 33 -19.00 78.43 -4.14
N ALA A 34 -19.31 79.71 -3.93
CA ALA A 34 -18.83 80.79 -4.79
C ALA A 34 -17.55 81.48 -4.28
N ASN A 35 -17.24 81.43 -2.98
CA ASN A 35 -16.12 82.16 -2.39
C ASN A 35 -15.41 81.31 -1.33
N GLY A 36 -14.41 80.54 -1.72
CA GLY A 36 -13.57 79.86 -0.74
C GLY A 36 -12.58 78.87 -1.31
N THR A 37 -11.38 79.37 -1.59
CA THR A 37 -10.10 78.65 -1.72
C THR A 37 -9.69 78.31 -3.14
N ILE A 38 -8.84 79.18 -3.67
CA ILE A 38 -7.90 78.90 -4.76
C ILE A 38 -7.06 77.69 -4.32
N THR A 39 -7.49 76.50 -4.70
CA THR A 39 -6.67 75.31 -4.64
C THR A 39 -5.98 75.22 -5.99
N THR A 40 -4.67 75.44 -5.99
CA THR A 40 -3.79 75.08 -7.10
C THR A 40 -4.26 73.75 -7.71
N PRO A 41 -4.29 73.57 -9.04
CA PRO A 41 -4.58 72.27 -9.60
C PRO A 41 -3.40 71.36 -9.24
N THR A 42 -3.46 70.73 -8.07
CA THR A 42 -2.69 69.53 -7.79
C THR A 42 -3.13 68.56 -8.88
N LEU A 43 -2.28 68.40 -9.89
CA LEU A 43 -2.33 67.30 -10.84
C LEU A 43 -2.36 66.03 -9.99
N SER A 44 -3.56 65.60 -9.61
CA SER A 44 -3.79 64.27 -9.10
C SER A 44 -3.56 63.37 -10.30
N PHE A 45 -2.30 63.01 -10.52
CA PHE A 45 -1.96 61.84 -11.30
C PHE A 45 -2.73 60.70 -10.66
N LEU A 46 -3.90 60.38 -11.21
CA LEU A 46 -4.54 59.09 -11.05
C LEU A 46 -3.51 58.10 -11.59
N ARG A 47 -2.59 57.67 -10.73
CA ARG A 47 -1.80 56.50 -11.01
C ARG A 47 -2.82 55.38 -10.97
N HIS A 48 -3.34 55.01 -12.14
CA HIS A 48 -3.81 53.66 -12.33
C HIS A 48 -2.60 52.80 -12.00
N ALA A 49 -2.50 52.35 -10.75
CA ALA A 49 -1.66 51.23 -10.42
C ALA A 49 -2.31 50.04 -11.13
N SER A 50 -2.05 49.90 -12.42
CA SER A 50 -2.06 48.58 -13.01
C SER A 50 -0.95 47.88 -12.26
N HIS A 51 -1.36 47.04 -11.31
CA HIS A 51 -0.50 45.98 -10.88
C HIS A 51 -0.32 45.07 -12.11
N GLN A 52 0.55 45.48 -13.02
CA GLN A 52 1.05 44.67 -14.10
C GLN A 52 1.76 43.51 -13.41
N SER A 53 0.98 42.45 -13.21
CA SER A 53 1.41 41.12 -12.84
C SER A 53 2.56 41.13 -11.83
N GLN A 54 2.27 41.21 -10.52
CA GLN A 54 3.08 40.36 -9.62
C GLN A 54 2.98 38.96 -10.24
N GLY A 55 4.06 38.52 -10.91
CA GLY A 55 4.18 37.16 -11.39
C GLY A 55 3.77 36.26 -10.24
N ARG A 56 2.71 35.46 -10.46
CA ARG A 56 1.95 34.69 -9.46
C ARG A 56 2.69 34.59 -8.11
N ALA A 57 2.45 35.54 -7.20
CA ALA A 57 2.98 35.49 -5.84
C ALA A 57 2.53 34.21 -5.10
N ASN A 58 1.40 33.64 -5.57
CA ASN A 58 0.83 32.37 -5.17
C ASN A 58 0.88 31.33 -6.32
N GLY A 59 2.03 31.21 -6.98
CA GLY A 59 2.28 30.20 -8.01
C GLY A 59 2.33 28.79 -7.45
N ALA A 60 1.96 27.79 -8.28
CA ALA A 60 2.24 26.41 -7.93
C ALA A 60 3.76 26.26 -7.75
N LYS A 61 4.18 25.90 -6.54
CA LYS A 61 5.60 25.68 -6.22
C LYS A 61 6.07 24.50 -7.07
N ASP A 62 7.06 24.73 -7.92
CA ASP A 62 7.63 23.63 -8.71
C ASP A 62 8.32 22.66 -7.75
N GLY A 63 7.94 21.39 -7.84
CA GLY A 63 8.46 20.33 -6.98
C GLY A 63 9.77 19.80 -7.57
N PRO A 64 10.68 19.24 -6.76
CA PRO A 64 11.88 18.63 -7.29
C PRO A 64 11.51 17.50 -8.26
N GLY A 65 12.25 17.40 -9.36
CA GLY A 65 12.06 16.37 -10.38
C GLY A 65 12.07 14.96 -9.77
N LYS A 66 11.13 14.10 -10.18
CA LYS A 66 10.94 12.77 -9.57
C LYS A 66 11.85 11.67 -10.12
N ARG A 67 12.79 12.02 -11.02
CA ARG A 67 13.76 11.10 -11.63
C ARG A 67 13.10 9.85 -12.23
N LEU A 68 11.96 10.04 -12.89
CA LEU A 68 11.24 8.98 -13.62
C LEU A 68 12.00 8.60 -14.92
N GLY A 69 11.51 7.59 -15.63
CA GLY A 69 12.05 7.12 -16.90
C GLY A 69 12.84 5.82 -16.79
N ALA A 70 13.52 5.48 -17.89
CA ALA A 70 14.34 4.29 -18.01
C ALA A 70 15.54 4.34 -17.07
N LYS A 71 15.84 3.20 -16.44
CA LYS A 71 17.02 2.95 -15.61
C LYS A 71 17.95 1.93 -16.24
N LYS A 72 17.38 1.05 -17.08
CA LYS A 72 18.12 0.07 -17.88
C LYS A 72 17.70 0.17 -19.34
N THR A 73 18.67 0.23 -20.25
CA THR A 73 18.42 0.33 -21.70
C THR A 73 18.26 -1.06 -22.32
N GLY A 74 17.85 -1.12 -23.59
CA GLY A 74 17.71 -2.39 -24.30
C GLY A 74 19.07 -3.07 -24.50
N GLY A 75 19.17 -4.36 -24.18
CA GLY A 75 20.38 -5.16 -24.27
C GLY A 75 21.28 -5.11 -23.03
N GLU A 76 20.91 -4.34 -22.00
CA GLU A 76 21.67 -4.26 -20.76
C GLU A 76 21.43 -5.48 -19.86
N TYR A 77 22.47 -5.96 -19.20
CA TYR A 77 22.40 -7.06 -18.24
C TYR A 77 21.77 -6.62 -16.91
N VAL A 78 20.86 -7.43 -16.37
CA VAL A 78 20.15 -7.19 -15.12
C VAL A 78 20.09 -8.43 -14.25
N ILE A 79 20.00 -8.22 -12.93
CA ILE A 79 19.84 -9.22 -11.88
C ILE A 79 18.42 -9.08 -11.29
N PRO A 80 17.83 -10.12 -10.68
CA PRO A 80 16.55 -10.00 -9.99
C PRO A 80 16.51 -8.82 -9.01
N GLY A 81 15.43 -8.06 -9.02
CA GLY A 81 15.23 -6.87 -8.20
C GLY A 81 15.70 -5.56 -8.84
N ASN A 82 16.51 -5.61 -9.90
CA ASN A 82 16.93 -4.38 -10.59
C ASN A 82 15.72 -3.67 -11.21
N ILE A 83 15.62 -2.37 -10.95
CA ILE A 83 14.62 -1.49 -11.56
C ILE A 83 15.01 -1.22 -13.01
N ILE A 84 14.08 -1.45 -13.93
CA ILE A 84 14.27 -1.21 -15.37
C ILE A 84 13.65 0.13 -15.77
N PHE A 85 12.44 0.44 -15.28
CA PHE A 85 11.72 1.66 -15.65
C PHE A 85 10.87 2.18 -14.50
N ARG A 86 11.01 3.47 -14.14
CA ARG A 86 10.16 4.15 -13.16
C ARG A 86 9.16 5.05 -13.88
N GLN A 87 7.88 4.95 -13.55
CA GLN A 87 6.83 5.66 -14.28
C GLN A 87 5.70 6.13 -13.37
N ARG A 88 4.83 6.98 -13.93
CA ARG A 88 3.51 7.28 -13.38
C ARG A 88 2.49 6.67 -14.32
N GLY A 89 1.58 5.86 -13.78
CA GLY A 89 0.75 4.98 -14.58
C GLY A 89 1.58 3.91 -15.31
N THR A 90 0.99 3.27 -16.31
CA THR A 90 1.57 2.13 -17.03
C THR A 90 1.87 2.49 -18.48
N ALA A 91 2.92 3.29 -18.71
CA ALA A 91 3.41 3.56 -20.06
C ALA A 91 4.04 2.31 -20.68
N TRP A 92 4.80 1.57 -19.88
CA TRP A 92 5.33 0.25 -20.21
C TRP A 92 4.72 -0.81 -19.30
N PHE A 93 4.34 -1.95 -19.87
CA PHE A 93 3.83 -3.10 -19.15
C PHE A 93 4.92 -4.14 -18.89
N PRO A 94 4.84 -4.94 -17.81
CA PRO A 94 5.74 -6.04 -17.58
C PRO A 94 5.49 -7.12 -18.63
N GLY A 95 6.54 -7.43 -19.37
CA GLY A 95 6.62 -8.53 -20.30
C GLY A 95 7.23 -9.76 -19.63
N GLU A 96 7.97 -10.54 -20.41
CA GLU A 96 8.58 -11.77 -19.89
C GLU A 96 9.63 -11.52 -18.81
N ASN A 97 9.61 -12.33 -17.75
CA ASN A 97 10.54 -12.27 -16.63
C ASN A 97 10.65 -10.89 -15.93
N CYS A 98 9.61 -10.06 -16.06
CA CYS A 98 9.45 -8.78 -15.39
C CYS A 98 8.19 -8.77 -14.52
N ALA A 99 8.17 -7.89 -13.52
CA ALA A 99 6.98 -7.65 -12.71
C ALA A 99 6.81 -6.16 -12.39
N PHE A 100 5.63 -5.82 -11.86
CA PHE A 100 5.29 -4.48 -11.41
C PHE A 100 5.45 -4.32 -9.90
N GLY A 101 5.98 -3.17 -9.49
CA GLY A 101 5.87 -2.67 -8.13
C GLY A 101 4.54 -1.96 -7.88
N ARG A 102 4.30 -1.56 -6.62
CA ARG A 102 3.11 -0.78 -6.21
C ARG A 102 2.95 0.53 -6.98
N ASP A 103 4.05 1.17 -7.33
CA ASP A 103 4.08 2.44 -8.08
C ASP A 103 4.18 2.23 -9.61
N HIS A 104 3.85 1.03 -10.10
CA HIS A 104 3.99 0.62 -11.50
C HIS A 104 5.42 0.67 -12.03
N CYS A 105 6.41 0.67 -11.15
CA CYS A 105 7.81 0.48 -11.51
C CYS A 105 8.01 -0.93 -12.09
N VAL A 106 8.68 -1.05 -13.23
CA VAL A 106 9.02 -2.36 -13.82
C VAL A 106 10.38 -2.79 -13.30
N TYR A 107 10.45 -4.01 -12.77
CA TYR A 107 11.69 -4.61 -12.28
C TYR A 107 11.89 -6.03 -12.81
N ALA A 108 13.16 -6.47 -12.85
CA ALA A 108 13.55 -7.80 -13.31
C ALA A 108 13.26 -8.87 -12.25
N MET A 109 12.66 -10.00 -12.65
CA MET A 109 12.49 -11.17 -11.78
C MET A 109 13.59 -12.22 -11.96
N GLN A 110 14.25 -12.23 -13.12
CA GLN A 110 15.29 -13.20 -13.46
C GLN A 110 16.54 -12.47 -14.00
N PRO A 111 17.74 -13.06 -13.85
CA PRO A 111 18.93 -12.51 -14.45
C PRO A 111 18.92 -12.69 -15.97
N GLY A 112 19.29 -11.66 -16.71
CA GLY A 112 19.27 -11.67 -18.18
C GLY A 112 19.43 -10.29 -18.80
N TYR A 113 18.90 -10.11 -20.01
CA TYR A 113 19.06 -8.90 -20.80
C TYR A 113 17.73 -8.23 -21.10
N VAL A 114 17.65 -6.91 -20.87
CA VAL A 114 16.40 -6.14 -21.05
C VAL A 114 16.04 -6.01 -22.52
N ARG A 115 14.78 -6.24 -22.88
CA ARG A 115 14.23 -6.00 -24.22
C ARG A 115 12.91 -5.23 -24.12
N TYR A 116 12.81 -4.18 -24.92
CA TYR A 116 11.59 -3.41 -25.13
C TYR A 116 10.92 -3.94 -26.40
N TYR A 117 9.63 -4.28 -26.33
CA TYR A 117 8.92 -4.89 -27.45
C TYR A 117 7.41 -4.58 -27.43
N ARG A 118 6.72 -4.87 -28.52
CA ARG A 118 5.26 -4.85 -28.61
C ARG A 118 4.78 -6.25 -28.92
N ASP A 119 3.65 -6.62 -28.35
CA ASP A 119 3.05 -7.94 -28.53
C ASP A 119 1.59 -7.76 -28.96
N PRO A 120 1.32 -7.70 -30.28
CA PRO A 120 -0.01 -7.47 -30.81
C PRO A 120 -0.95 -8.65 -30.52
N LEU A 121 -0.41 -9.88 -30.39
CA LEU A 121 -1.19 -11.07 -30.07
C LEU A 121 -1.74 -11.00 -28.65
N LYS A 122 -0.96 -10.46 -27.71
CA LYS A 122 -1.41 -10.28 -26.32
C LYS A 122 -2.30 -9.06 -26.16
N HIS A 123 -1.84 -7.88 -26.59
CA HIS A 123 -2.65 -6.65 -26.61
C HIS A 123 -2.18 -5.70 -27.72
N PRO A 124 -3.07 -5.24 -28.61
CA PRO A 124 -2.70 -4.52 -29.84
C PRO A 124 -1.96 -3.19 -29.58
N ASN A 125 -2.39 -2.44 -28.55
CA ASN A 125 -1.90 -1.08 -28.33
C ASN A 125 -0.81 -0.96 -27.26
N ARG A 126 -0.52 -2.04 -26.52
CA ARG A 126 0.39 -1.99 -25.37
C ARG A 126 1.83 -2.27 -25.78
N GLN A 127 2.74 -1.74 -24.99
CA GLN A 127 4.18 -1.94 -25.12
C GLN A 127 4.73 -2.53 -23.83
N TYR A 128 5.71 -3.41 -23.97
CA TYR A 128 6.20 -4.27 -22.90
C TYR A 128 7.71 -4.14 -22.72
N ILE A 129 8.14 -4.40 -21.48
CA ILE A 129 9.54 -4.56 -21.10
C ILE A 129 9.70 -5.97 -20.55
N GLY A 130 10.54 -6.78 -21.18
CA GLY A 130 10.88 -8.11 -20.71
C GLY A 130 12.39 -8.27 -20.48
N VAL A 131 12.76 -9.36 -19.82
CA VAL A 131 14.14 -9.81 -19.67
C VAL A 131 14.30 -11.15 -20.40
N CYS A 132 15.16 -11.16 -21.40
CA CYS A 132 15.59 -12.37 -22.10
C CYS A 132 16.66 -13.10 -21.31
N LEU A 133 16.64 -14.44 -21.33
CA LEU A 133 17.66 -15.24 -20.63
C LEU A 133 19.02 -15.19 -21.33
N GLN A 134 19.03 -15.14 -22.66
CA GLN A 134 20.20 -14.97 -23.50
C GLN A 134 20.18 -13.59 -24.17
N LYS A 135 21.34 -13.10 -24.58
CA LYS A 135 21.47 -11.74 -25.16
C LYS A 135 20.81 -11.64 -26.53
N ASP A 136 20.93 -12.69 -27.34
CA ASP A 136 20.49 -12.71 -28.73
C ASP A 136 19.00 -13.02 -28.91
N ASP A 137 18.34 -13.43 -27.83
CA ASP A 137 16.92 -13.71 -27.81
C ASP A 137 16.09 -12.44 -28.08
N LYS A 138 15.05 -12.62 -28.89
CA LYS A 138 14.10 -11.58 -29.28
C LYS A 138 12.74 -11.87 -28.65
N LEU A 139 12.11 -10.83 -28.10
CA LEU A 139 10.73 -10.85 -27.64
C LEU A 139 9.85 -10.10 -28.66
N PRO A 140 8.56 -10.47 -28.83
CA PRO A 140 7.83 -11.53 -28.12
C PRO A 140 8.21 -12.94 -28.60
N TYR A 141 8.11 -13.94 -27.72
CA TYR A 141 8.24 -15.34 -28.12
C TYR A 141 6.99 -15.80 -28.88
N PRO A 142 7.13 -16.70 -29.87
CA PRO A 142 5.96 -17.21 -30.59
C PRO A 142 5.08 -18.06 -29.66
N PRO A 143 3.75 -18.02 -29.78
CA PRO A 143 2.82 -18.64 -28.83
C PRO A 143 3.02 -20.14 -28.59
N ASN A 144 3.42 -20.87 -29.63
CA ASN A 144 3.55 -22.33 -29.60
C ASN A 144 4.96 -22.83 -29.28
N ALA A 145 5.93 -21.92 -29.04
CA ALA A 145 7.28 -22.36 -28.68
C ALA A 145 7.38 -22.76 -27.21
N ILE A 146 8.31 -23.66 -26.93
CA ILE A 146 8.63 -24.07 -25.56
C ILE A 146 9.12 -22.86 -24.76
N ARG A 147 8.53 -22.64 -23.59
CA ARG A 147 8.91 -21.55 -22.69
C ARG A 147 10.29 -21.83 -22.09
N ARG A 148 11.24 -20.94 -22.39
CA ARG A 148 12.60 -20.99 -21.81
C ARG A 148 12.55 -20.57 -20.34
N ARG A 149 13.12 -21.38 -19.44
CA ARG A 149 13.19 -21.13 -17.99
C ARG A 149 14.58 -21.48 -17.46
N ARG A 150 15.02 -20.82 -16.39
CA ARG A 150 16.23 -21.20 -15.64
C ARG A 150 15.84 -22.02 -14.42
N LEU A 151 16.66 -23.02 -14.10
CA LEU A 151 16.49 -23.83 -12.89
C LEU A 151 16.78 -23.00 -11.63
N GLY A 152 17.87 -22.21 -11.65
CA GLY A 152 18.22 -21.32 -10.54
C GLY A 152 18.64 -22.04 -9.26
N MET A 153 19.15 -23.27 -9.39
CA MET A 153 19.61 -24.10 -8.29
C MET A 153 21.02 -24.59 -8.58
N GLU A 154 21.81 -24.79 -7.54
CA GLU A 154 23.16 -25.35 -7.60
C GLU A 154 23.17 -26.77 -7.02
N LEU A 155 24.01 -27.63 -7.59
CA LEU A 155 24.19 -28.99 -7.10
C LEU A 155 25.01 -28.95 -5.81
N VAL A 156 24.34 -29.09 -4.67
CA VAL A 156 25.01 -29.23 -3.38
C VAL A 156 25.06 -30.71 -3.01
N LYS A 157 26.29 -31.25 -2.89
CA LYS A 157 26.49 -32.61 -2.37
C LYS A 157 25.97 -32.65 -0.94
N ARG A 158 25.04 -33.56 -0.66
CA ARG A 158 24.54 -33.79 0.71
C ARG A 158 25.62 -34.53 1.49
N GLU A 159 26.22 -33.86 2.46
CA GLU A 159 27.03 -34.54 3.47
C GLU A 159 26.11 -35.39 4.36
N PRO A 160 26.49 -36.62 4.73
CA PRO A 160 25.71 -37.44 5.65
C PRO A 160 25.66 -36.72 7.00
N GLU A 161 24.45 -36.37 7.46
CA GLU A 161 24.25 -35.87 8.82
C GLU A 161 24.73 -36.96 9.79
N ALA A 162 25.75 -36.65 10.60
CA ALA A 162 26.10 -37.47 11.74
C ALA A 162 24.82 -37.66 12.58
N PRO A 163 24.53 -38.89 13.07
CA PRO A 163 23.32 -39.13 13.83
C PRO A 163 23.27 -38.12 14.97
N ALA A 164 22.19 -37.32 15.00
CA ALA A 164 22.01 -36.29 16.02
C ALA A 164 22.28 -36.90 17.40
N PRO A 165 23.04 -36.23 18.29
CA PRO A 165 23.30 -36.76 19.62
C PRO A 165 21.94 -37.05 20.28
N VAL A 166 21.73 -38.33 20.56
CA VAL A 166 20.56 -38.84 21.26
C VAL A 166 20.49 -38.09 22.60
N ALA A 167 19.33 -37.48 22.83
CA ALA A 167 18.90 -36.75 24.03
C ALA A 167 19.88 -36.72 25.22
N LEU A 168 20.36 -35.52 25.56
CA LEU A 168 20.80 -35.20 26.91
C LEU A 168 19.67 -35.54 27.89
N ALA A 169 19.84 -36.64 28.63
CA ALA A 169 19.06 -36.94 29.81
C ALA A 169 19.35 -35.87 30.86
N VAL A 170 18.43 -34.93 31.05
CA VAL A 170 18.50 -33.98 32.16
C VAL A 170 17.95 -34.66 33.40
N GLY A 171 18.86 -34.98 34.33
CA GLY A 171 18.66 -34.88 35.78
C GLY A 171 17.57 -35.74 36.41
N ALA A 172 17.99 -36.84 37.01
CA ALA A 172 17.32 -37.45 38.14
C ALA A 172 17.13 -36.42 39.25
N ASP A 173 15.90 -36.32 39.76
CA ASP A 173 15.60 -35.68 41.04
C ASP A 173 15.56 -36.80 42.09
N GLU A 174 16.54 -36.79 42.98
CA GLU A 174 16.54 -37.59 44.20
C GLU A 174 15.55 -36.94 45.19
N GLY A 175 14.41 -37.59 45.42
CA GLY A 175 13.56 -37.28 46.57
C GLY A 175 12.07 -37.24 46.27
N GLY A 176 11.40 -38.39 46.42
CA GLY A 176 9.94 -38.42 46.48
C GLY A 176 9.37 -39.80 46.19
N GLU A 177 8.96 -40.49 47.23
CA GLU A 177 8.20 -41.75 47.17
C GLU A 177 6.83 -41.47 46.54
N GLY A 178 6.78 -41.61 45.21
CA GLY A 178 5.56 -41.50 44.44
C GLY A 178 5.77 -42.24 43.13
N THR A 179 5.09 -43.38 42.96
CA THR A 179 5.12 -44.18 41.73
C THR A 179 4.99 -43.26 40.51
N PRO A 180 5.96 -43.22 39.59
CA PRO A 180 5.88 -42.33 38.45
C PRO A 180 4.73 -42.81 37.56
N LYS A 181 3.63 -42.06 37.52
CA LYS A 181 2.71 -42.15 36.37
C LYS A 181 3.59 -41.89 35.16
N SER A 182 3.72 -42.88 34.28
CA SER A 182 4.60 -42.85 33.11
C SER A 182 4.33 -41.60 32.26
N SER A 183 4.96 -40.48 32.61
CA SER A 183 4.87 -39.26 31.86
C SER A 183 5.76 -39.49 30.66
N THR A 184 5.14 -39.85 29.53
CA THR A 184 5.81 -39.99 28.25
C THR A 184 6.73 -38.79 28.06
N THR A 185 8.04 -39.02 28.01
CA THR A 185 9.05 -37.97 27.85
C THR A 185 8.75 -37.20 26.57
N LYS A 186 8.28 -35.96 26.70
CA LYS A 186 7.91 -35.13 25.57
C LYS A 186 9.17 -34.51 24.98
N LEU A 187 9.44 -34.81 23.72
CA LEU A 187 10.50 -34.14 22.96
C LEU A 187 10.03 -32.71 22.62
N LEU A 188 10.62 -31.71 23.28
CA LEU A 188 10.29 -30.31 23.05
C LEU A 188 11.32 -29.67 22.11
N THR A 189 10.84 -28.84 21.19
CA THR A 189 11.65 -28.07 20.25
C THR A 189 11.43 -26.57 20.46
N MET A 190 12.46 -25.76 20.25
CA MET A 190 12.39 -24.31 20.41
C MET A 190 11.49 -23.66 19.35
N GLY A 191 10.52 -22.87 19.80
CA GLY A 191 9.61 -22.13 18.94
C GLY A 191 10.11 -20.74 18.51
N ARG A 192 9.39 -20.09 17.57
CA ARG A 192 9.59 -18.69 17.14
C ARG A 192 9.56 -17.64 18.27
N GLY A 193 9.15 -18.01 19.47
CA GLY A 193 9.12 -17.15 20.66
C GLY A 193 10.03 -17.64 21.78
N TYR A 194 11.05 -18.44 21.48
CA TYR A 194 11.98 -19.04 22.46
C TYR A 194 11.32 -19.88 23.57
N ALA A 195 10.04 -20.21 23.43
CA ALA A 195 9.37 -21.17 24.28
C ALA A 195 9.53 -22.58 23.71
N TYR A 196 9.90 -23.52 24.57
CA TYR A 196 9.92 -24.95 24.26
C TYR A 196 8.48 -25.45 24.05
N ARG A 197 8.22 -26.11 22.91
CA ARG A 197 6.93 -26.70 22.59
C ARG A 197 7.09 -28.03 21.85
N GLU A 198 6.06 -28.88 21.88
CA GLU A 198 6.01 -30.07 21.03
C GLU A 198 5.98 -29.67 19.54
N ALA A 199 6.51 -30.53 18.67
CA ALA A 199 6.43 -30.31 17.23
C ALA A 199 4.97 -30.40 16.74
N ASN A 200 4.59 -29.60 15.74
CA ASN A 200 3.20 -29.52 15.25
C ASN A 200 2.60 -30.89 14.87
N TRP A 201 3.42 -31.79 14.30
CA TRP A 201 2.99 -33.14 13.94
C TRP A 201 2.73 -34.04 15.16
N GLN A 202 3.43 -33.82 16.28
CA GLN A 202 3.22 -34.55 17.54
C GLN A 202 1.94 -34.09 18.23
N ILE A 203 1.65 -32.78 18.18
CA ILE A 203 0.40 -32.18 18.67
C ILE A 203 -0.78 -32.75 17.89
N GLY A 204 -0.68 -32.85 16.56
CA GLY A 204 -1.74 -33.40 15.70
C GLY A 204 -2.11 -34.85 16.03
N ARG A 205 -1.14 -35.66 16.48
CA ARG A 205 -1.35 -37.06 16.90
C ARG A 205 -1.66 -37.23 18.40
N ALA A 206 -1.87 -36.13 19.13
CA ALA A 206 -2.25 -36.22 20.54
C ALA A 206 -3.58 -36.96 20.74
N ALA A 207 -4.53 -36.80 19.82
CA ALA A 207 -5.82 -37.51 19.86
C ALA A 207 -5.65 -39.02 19.67
N GLU A 208 -4.78 -39.44 18.74
CA GLU A 208 -4.46 -40.85 18.49
C GLU A 208 -3.78 -41.48 19.72
N ARG A 209 -2.78 -40.81 20.33
CA ARG A 209 -2.12 -41.30 21.56
C ARG A 209 -3.08 -41.42 22.74
N ALA A 210 -4.04 -40.51 22.85
CA ALA A 210 -5.05 -40.54 23.90
C ALA A 210 -6.18 -41.56 23.63
N GLY A 211 -6.11 -42.33 22.53
CA GLY A 211 -7.13 -43.30 22.15
C GLY A 211 -8.48 -42.65 21.83
N VAL A 212 -8.50 -41.36 21.52
CA VAL A 212 -9.74 -40.62 21.26
C VAL A 212 -10.19 -40.90 19.82
N SER A 213 -11.15 -41.81 19.67
CA SER A 213 -11.80 -42.06 18.38
C SER A 213 -12.76 -40.91 18.05
N VAL A 214 -12.47 -40.19 16.96
CA VAL A 214 -13.38 -39.17 16.42
C VAL A 214 -14.36 -39.84 15.49
N LEU A 215 -15.66 -39.68 15.76
CA LEU A 215 -16.71 -40.19 14.87
C LEU A 215 -16.55 -39.62 13.45
N PRO A 216 -16.75 -40.44 12.40
CA PRO A 216 -16.64 -39.98 11.02
C PRO A 216 -17.62 -38.83 10.76
N PHE A 217 -17.17 -37.79 10.06
CA PHE A 217 -18.00 -36.67 9.69
C PHE A 217 -19.07 -37.14 8.68
N VAL A 218 -20.34 -37.03 9.04
CA VAL A 218 -21.48 -37.28 8.13
C VAL A 218 -21.89 -35.95 7.49
N PRO A 219 -21.68 -35.76 6.17
CA PRO A 219 -22.14 -34.56 5.48
C PRO A 219 -23.67 -34.54 5.43
N GLY A 220 -24.30 -33.38 5.70
CA GLY A 220 -25.74 -33.17 5.48
C GLY A 220 -26.59 -32.92 6.73
N ASP A 221 -26.13 -33.25 7.94
CA ASP A 221 -26.93 -33.02 9.15
C ASP A 221 -26.71 -31.62 9.75
N ARG A 222 -27.28 -30.61 9.08
CA ARG A 222 -27.20 -29.19 9.48
C ARG A 222 -27.80 -28.96 10.87
N PHE A 223 -28.79 -29.75 11.28
CA PHE A 223 -29.45 -29.64 12.59
C PHE A 223 -28.60 -30.19 13.73
N LEU A 224 -27.85 -31.28 13.52
CA LEU A 224 -26.88 -31.78 14.50
C LEU A 224 -25.72 -30.80 14.69
N ALA A 225 -25.19 -30.24 13.59
CA ALA A 225 -24.18 -29.18 13.65
C ALA A 225 -24.68 -27.93 14.39
N TRP A 226 -25.94 -27.52 14.13
CA TRP A 226 -26.59 -26.40 14.82
C TRP A 226 -26.79 -26.68 16.31
N ARG A 227 -27.27 -27.87 16.69
CA ARG A 227 -27.43 -28.30 18.10
C ARG A 227 -26.09 -28.30 18.84
N LYS A 228 -25.04 -28.89 18.26
CA LYS A 228 -23.68 -28.89 18.84
C LYS A 228 -23.14 -27.46 19.01
N SER A 229 -23.37 -26.60 18.02
CA SER A 229 -22.96 -25.18 18.08
C SER A 229 -23.68 -24.43 19.21
N ASN A 230 -25.00 -24.61 19.34
CA ASN A 230 -25.79 -24.00 20.40
C ASN A 230 -25.40 -24.50 21.80
N ALA A 231 -25.20 -25.81 21.97
CA ALA A 231 -24.70 -26.38 23.21
C ALA A 231 -23.33 -25.78 23.59
N ARG A 232 -22.41 -25.66 22.62
CA ARG A 232 -21.10 -25.04 22.85
C ARG A 232 -21.21 -23.56 23.22
N LYS A 233 -22.13 -22.81 22.59
CA LYS A 233 -22.41 -21.41 22.95
C LYS A 233 -22.96 -21.30 24.37
N ALA A 234 -23.91 -22.14 24.76
CA ALA A 234 -24.48 -22.17 26.11
C ALA A 234 -23.41 -22.45 27.17
N LEU A 235 -22.61 -23.51 26.99
CA LEU A 235 -21.50 -23.84 27.91
C LEU A 235 -20.48 -22.70 28.05
N ASN A 236 -20.16 -22.00 26.94
CA ASN A 236 -19.27 -20.84 26.99
C ASN A 236 -19.88 -19.65 27.74
N VAL A 237 -21.19 -19.44 27.64
CA VAL A 237 -21.91 -18.41 28.39
C VAL A 237 -21.90 -18.75 29.88
N GLU A 238 -22.17 -20.00 30.26
CA GLU A 238 -22.10 -20.44 31.66
C GLU A 238 -20.69 -20.31 32.23
N LYS A 239 -19.68 -20.77 31.49
CA LYS A 239 -18.27 -20.62 31.91
C LYS A 239 -17.88 -19.15 32.10
N LYS A 240 -18.39 -18.24 31.25
CA LYS A 240 -18.21 -16.79 31.44
C LYS A 240 -18.93 -16.28 32.68
N LYS A 241 -20.17 -16.72 32.95
CA LYS A 241 -20.92 -16.36 34.16
C LYS A 241 -20.17 -16.80 35.43
N LEU A 242 -19.73 -18.05 35.49
CA LEU A 242 -18.97 -18.59 36.63
C LEU A 242 -17.66 -17.83 36.85
N ARG A 243 -16.91 -17.54 35.78
CA ARG A 243 -15.67 -16.75 35.87
C ARG A 243 -15.92 -15.33 36.36
N ASN A 244 -17.01 -14.70 35.93
CA ASN A 244 -17.37 -13.36 36.39
C ASN A 244 -17.82 -13.36 37.86
N ALA A 245 -18.56 -14.38 38.30
CA ALA A 245 -18.95 -14.57 39.70
C ALA A 245 -17.74 -14.75 40.62
N GLN A 246 -16.74 -15.54 40.20
CA GLN A 246 -15.46 -15.67 40.92
C GLN A 246 -14.67 -14.35 40.98
N LYS A 247 -14.80 -13.49 39.97
CA LYS A 247 -14.12 -12.19 39.94
C LYS A 247 -14.79 -11.18 40.88
N SER A 248 -16.11 -11.24 41.06
CA SER A 248 -16.84 -10.37 41.98
C SER A 248 -16.64 -10.73 43.45
N THR A 249 -16.41 -12.01 43.77
CA THR A 249 -16.16 -12.45 45.16
C THR A 249 -14.71 -12.24 45.63
N LYS A 250 -13.79 -11.90 44.72
CA LYS A 250 -12.39 -11.64 45.09
C LYS A 250 -12.28 -10.22 45.69
N PRO A 251 -11.94 -10.07 46.98
CA PRO A 251 -11.83 -8.75 47.60
C PRO A 251 -10.78 -7.92 46.86
N LYS A 252 -11.15 -6.68 46.47
CA LYS A 252 -10.22 -5.75 45.84
C LYS A 252 -9.13 -5.41 46.86
N ALA A 253 -7.91 -5.89 46.63
CA ALA A 253 -6.76 -5.47 47.41
C ALA A 253 -6.62 -3.93 47.31
N LYS A 254 -6.87 -3.22 48.41
CA LYS A 254 -6.58 -1.80 48.54
C LYS A 254 -5.07 -1.64 48.39
N LYS A 255 -4.61 -1.10 47.26
CA LYS A 255 -3.23 -0.65 47.10
C LYS A 255 -3.02 0.51 48.10
N ARG A 256 -2.05 0.33 49.00
CA ARG A 256 -1.53 1.38 49.88
C ARG A 256 -0.80 2.44 49.06
#